data_AF-A0AAV9ETI9-F1
#
_entry.id   AF-A0AAV9ETI9-F1
#
_cell.length_a   1.000
_cell.length_b   1.000
_cell.length_c   1.000
_cell.angle_alpha   90.00
_cell.angle_beta   90.00
_cell.angle_gamma   90.00
#
_symmetry.space_group_name_H-M   'P 1'
#
loop_
_entity.id
_entity.type
_entity.pdbx_description
1 polymer ?
#
loop_
_entity_poly.entity_id
_entity_poly.type
_entity_poly.pdbx_seq_one_letter_code
_entity_poly.pdbx_strand_id
1 'polypeptide(L)'
;MAFRCRQVLRPCSPPTLLRHLLSQTLRSKSSSTTTPHHHHDFSSPSTFIGSWTTPSDPREAERRLWELRRDYEKQVRELRREYFVEMEIQREKKRRRDEAKREAARAALEERRAAKSAGVEARAAERLALEEELRKTLMSERAKKLEYWRSKEQLREQKKNEKKDLLQRQSSMWIDENNMEKKILEALVDTISL
;
A
#
# COMPACT_ATOMS: atom_id res chain seq x y z
N MET A 1 2.33 -52.85 20.66
CA MET A 1 2.91 -51.49 20.65
C MET A 1 1.77 -50.50 20.52
N ALA A 2 1.45 -49.81 21.61
CA ALA A 2 0.36 -48.83 21.68
C ALA A 2 0.95 -47.42 21.59
N PHE A 3 0.50 -46.62 20.63
CA PHE A 3 0.81 -45.19 20.57
C PHE A 3 -0.43 -44.36 20.19
N ARG A 4 -1.10 -43.92 21.27
CA ARG A 4 -1.77 -42.63 21.53
C ARG A 4 -2.30 -41.82 20.34
N CYS A 5 -3.63 -41.76 20.23
CA CYS A 5 -4.36 -40.63 19.63
C CYS A 5 -4.09 -39.34 20.41
N ARG A 6 -3.53 -38.32 19.75
CA ARG A 6 -3.53 -36.94 20.24
C ARG A 6 -4.72 -36.20 19.61
N GLN A 7 -5.72 -35.91 20.44
CA GLN A 7 -6.74 -34.91 20.15
C GLN A 7 -6.09 -33.53 20.10
N VAL A 8 -6.31 -32.78 19.02
CA VAL A 8 -5.94 -31.36 18.93
C VAL A 8 -7.20 -30.54 19.10
N LEU A 9 -7.21 -29.76 20.19
CA LEU A 9 -8.25 -28.84 20.60
C LEU A 9 -8.48 -27.77 19.53
N ARG A 10 -9.75 -27.55 19.18
CA ARG A 10 -10.24 -26.39 18.41
C ARG A 10 -10.04 -25.10 19.22
N PRO A 11 -9.41 -24.05 18.66
CA PRO A 11 -9.57 -22.71 19.18
C PRO A 11 -10.88 -22.09 18.67
N CYS A 12 -11.75 -21.72 19.60
CA CYS A 12 -12.88 -20.82 19.38
C CYS A 12 -12.35 -19.46 18.89
N SER A 13 -12.82 -19.00 17.72
CA SER A 13 -12.62 -17.64 17.22
C SER A 13 -13.79 -16.75 17.67
N PRO A 14 -13.55 -15.49 18.09
CA PRO A 14 -14.59 -14.60 18.60
C PRO A 14 -15.57 -14.14 17.50
N PRO A 15 -16.78 -13.68 17.88
CA PRO A 15 -17.83 -13.33 16.93
C PRO A 15 -17.45 -12.09 16.11
N THR A 16 -17.43 -12.24 14.78
CA THR A 16 -17.29 -11.14 13.82
C THR A 16 -18.57 -10.31 13.75
N LEU A 17 -18.76 -9.38 14.69
CA LEU A 17 -19.74 -8.31 14.58
C LEU A 17 -19.05 -7.05 14.06
N LEU A 18 -18.75 -7.00 12.75
CA LEU A 18 -18.45 -5.78 11.98
C LEU A 18 -18.13 -6.13 10.50
N ARG A 19 -19.05 -6.81 9.82
CA ARG A 19 -18.96 -7.08 8.38
C ARG A 19 -20.19 -6.64 7.58
N HIS A 20 -20.93 -5.64 8.07
CA HIS A 20 -22.15 -5.19 7.41
C HIS A 20 -22.17 -3.73 6.94
N LEU A 21 -21.04 -3.00 6.93
CA LEU A 21 -21.07 -1.57 6.56
C LEU A 21 -20.06 -1.14 5.47
N LEU A 22 -19.44 -2.07 4.74
CA LEU A 22 -18.54 -1.72 3.62
C LEU A 22 -18.76 -2.55 2.34
N SER A 23 -19.87 -3.28 2.25
CA SER A 23 -20.19 -4.12 1.08
C SER A 23 -21.02 -3.38 0.01
N GLN A 24 -21.28 -2.09 0.17
CA GLN A 24 -22.22 -1.35 -0.69
C GLN A 24 -21.61 -0.07 -1.28
N THR A 25 -20.45 -0.13 -1.94
CA THR A 25 -20.06 0.89 -2.95
C THR A 25 -18.88 0.42 -3.80
N LEU A 26 -18.95 -0.80 -4.31
CA LEU A 26 -18.28 -1.13 -5.56
C LEU A 26 -19.33 -1.69 -6.50
N ARG A 27 -20.21 -0.80 -6.99
CA ARG A 27 -20.90 -1.03 -8.26
C ARG A 27 -19.79 -1.04 -9.30
N SER A 28 -19.21 -2.22 -9.50
CA SER A 28 -18.41 -2.54 -10.67
C SER A 28 -19.22 -2.05 -11.85
N LYS A 29 -18.74 -0.99 -12.51
CA LYS A 29 -19.14 -0.73 -13.89
C LYS A 29 -18.61 -1.94 -14.64
N SER A 30 -19.41 -2.99 -14.72
CA SER A 30 -19.36 -3.93 -15.81
C SER A 30 -19.53 -3.07 -17.05
N SER A 31 -18.40 -2.62 -17.62
CA SER A 31 -18.38 -2.30 -19.02
C SER A 31 -18.76 -3.61 -19.70
N SER A 32 -20.06 -3.79 -19.90
CA SER A 32 -20.57 -4.64 -20.95
C SER A 32 -19.80 -4.21 -22.18
N THR A 33 -18.75 -4.96 -22.49
CA THR A 33 -18.04 -4.80 -23.74
C THR A 33 -19.09 -5.29 -24.71
N THR A 34 -19.90 -4.36 -25.21
CA THR A 34 -20.82 -4.62 -26.30
C THR A 34 -19.90 -5.04 -27.42
N THR A 35 -19.71 -6.36 -27.57
CA THR A 35 -19.22 -6.93 -28.81
C THR A 35 -20.08 -6.27 -29.88
N PRO A 36 -19.49 -5.55 -30.85
CA PRO A 36 -20.26 -5.01 -31.95
C PRO A 36 -21.10 -6.16 -32.47
N HIS A 37 -22.43 -6.04 -32.39
CA HIS A 37 -23.32 -6.94 -33.10
C HIS A 37 -22.94 -6.75 -34.56
N HIS A 38 -22.11 -7.65 -35.08
CA HIS A 38 -21.82 -7.67 -36.50
C HIS A 38 -23.15 -8.00 -37.16
N HIS A 39 -23.74 -6.99 -37.79
CA HIS A 39 -24.88 -7.17 -38.67
C HIS A 39 -24.39 -8.14 -39.75
N HIS A 40 -24.88 -9.38 -39.70
CA HIS A 40 -24.58 -10.34 -40.75
C HIS A 40 -25.46 -9.97 -41.93
N ASP A 41 -24.87 -9.31 -42.91
CA ASP A 41 -25.53 -9.09 -44.18
C ASP A 41 -25.59 -10.43 -44.90
N PHE A 42 -26.70 -11.14 -44.72
CA PHE A 42 -26.95 -12.39 -45.43
C PHE A 42 -27.06 -12.09 -46.92
N SER A 43 -26.32 -12.84 -47.74
CA SER A 43 -26.45 -12.75 -49.19
C SER A 43 -27.88 -13.10 -49.60
N SER A 44 -28.44 -12.36 -50.57
CA SER A 44 -29.73 -12.66 -51.16
C SER A 44 -29.81 -14.12 -51.65
N PRO A 45 -30.97 -14.79 -51.55
CA PRO A 45 -31.16 -16.15 -52.05
C PRO A 45 -30.71 -16.29 -53.51
N SER A 46 -29.97 -17.36 -53.83
CA SER A 46 -29.49 -17.56 -55.21
C SER A 46 -30.66 -18.00 -56.11
N THR A 47 -30.84 -17.30 -57.22
CA THR A 47 -31.87 -17.62 -58.24
C THR A 47 -31.40 -18.65 -59.26
N PHE A 48 -30.16 -19.13 -59.12
CA PHE A 48 -29.50 -20.04 -60.07
C PHE A 48 -30.01 -21.49 -59.93
N ILE A 49 -30.42 -21.90 -58.73
CA ILE A 49 -30.94 -23.25 -58.48
C ILE A 49 -32.38 -23.31 -59.03
N GLY A 50 -32.51 -23.63 -60.31
CA GLY A 50 -33.80 -23.78 -61.00
C GLY A 50 -33.89 -23.17 -62.41
N SER A 51 -32.88 -22.41 -62.84
CA SER A 51 -32.85 -21.79 -64.18
C SER A 51 -32.28 -22.69 -65.28
N TRP A 52 -31.90 -23.94 -64.96
CA TRP A 52 -31.35 -24.86 -65.94
C TRP A 52 -32.43 -25.41 -66.87
N THR A 53 -32.32 -25.09 -68.16
CA THR A 53 -33.18 -25.64 -69.22
C THR A 53 -32.41 -26.72 -69.98
N THR A 54 -33.00 -27.90 -70.13
CA THR A 54 -32.40 -29.01 -70.88
C THR A 54 -32.29 -28.65 -72.37
N PRO A 55 -31.08 -28.52 -72.93
CA PRO A 55 -30.92 -28.25 -74.36
C PRO A 55 -31.38 -29.46 -75.17
N SER A 56 -32.01 -29.22 -76.32
CA SER A 56 -32.56 -30.31 -77.16
C SER A 56 -31.48 -31.08 -77.91
N ASP A 57 -30.33 -30.45 -78.19
CA ASP A 57 -29.21 -31.05 -78.92
C ASP A 57 -28.08 -31.53 -77.99
N PRO A 58 -27.60 -32.77 -78.13
CA PRO A 58 -26.61 -33.36 -77.21
C PRO A 58 -25.25 -32.64 -77.24
N ARG A 59 -24.81 -32.18 -78.42
CA ARG A 59 -23.54 -31.43 -78.57
C ARG A 59 -23.60 -30.04 -77.92
N GLU A 60 -24.77 -29.43 -77.84
CA GLU A 60 -24.96 -28.14 -77.17
C GLU A 60 -24.96 -28.29 -75.65
N ALA A 61 -25.59 -29.35 -75.14
CA ALA A 61 -25.57 -29.68 -73.73
C ALA A 61 -24.14 -29.91 -73.20
N GLU A 62 -23.31 -30.62 -73.96
CA GLU A 62 -21.90 -30.84 -73.61
C GLU A 62 -21.10 -29.54 -73.55
N ARG A 63 -21.26 -28.64 -74.53
CA ARG A 63 -20.59 -27.33 -74.53
C ARG A 63 -21.00 -26.47 -73.34
N ARG A 64 -22.30 -26.34 -73.08
CA ARG A 64 -22.83 -25.56 -71.94
C ARG A 64 -22.34 -26.13 -70.60
N LEU A 65 -22.28 -27.45 -70.47
CA LEU A 65 -21.78 -28.10 -69.26
C LEU A 65 -20.27 -27.87 -69.07
N TRP A 66 -19.49 -27.94 -70.14
CA TRP A 66 -18.06 -27.67 -70.07
C TRP A 66 -17.75 -26.22 -69.69
N GLU A 67 -18.44 -25.26 -70.29
CA GLU A 67 -18.35 -23.83 -69.94
C GLU A 67 -18.72 -23.61 -68.48
N LEU A 68 -19.84 -24.18 -68.02
CA LEU A 68 -20.29 -24.07 -66.63
C LEU A 68 -19.25 -24.62 -65.65
N ARG A 69 -18.68 -25.79 -65.92
CA ARG A 69 -17.63 -26.39 -65.08
C ARG A 69 -16.41 -25.48 -65.02
N ARG A 70 -15.97 -24.98 -66.18
CA ARG A 70 -14.79 -24.11 -66.28
C ARG A 70 -14.99 -22.80 -65.52
N ASP A 71 -16.14 -22.18 -65.65
CA ASP A 71 -16.42 -20.90 -64.99
C ASP A 71 -16.66 -21.07 -63.49
N TYR A 72 -17.31 -22.15 -63.07
CA TYR A 72 -17.41 -22.50 -61.66
C TYR A 72 -16.04 -22.74 -61.03
N GLU A 73 -15.15 -23.47 -61.71
CA GLU A 73 -13.79 -23.70 -61.23
C GLU A 73 -12.99 -22.40 -61.09
N LYS A 74 -13.15 -21.44 -62.01
CA LYS A 74 -12.54 -20.11 -61.90
C LYS A 74 -13.09 -19.35 -60.71
N GLN A 75 -14.42 -19.26 -60.56
CA GLN A 75 -15.07 -18.55 -59.46
C GLN A 75 -14.66 -19.11 -58.10
N VAL A 76 -14.67 -20.44 -57.94
CA VAL A 76 -14.23 -21.08 -56.68
C VAL A 76 -12.74 -20.84 -56.41
N ARG A 77 -11.91 -20.81 -57.45
CA ARG A 77 -10.47 -20.51 -57.31
C ARG A 77 -10.24 -19.07 -56.84
N GLU A 78 -10.98 -18.11 -57.38
CA GLU A 78 -10.93 -16.71 -56.96
C GLU A 78 -11.41 -16.55 -55.51
N LEU A 79 -12.55 -17.15 -55.17
CA LEU A 79 -13.09 -17.12 -53.80
C LEU A 79 -12.12 -17.72 -52.78
N ARG A 80 -11.42 -18.80 -53.12
CA ARG A 80 -10.36 -19.37 -52.24
C ARG A 80 -9.19 -18.40 -52.03
N ARG A 81 -8.81 -17.63 -53.06
CA ARG A 81 -7.74 -16.63 -52.96
C ARG A 81 -8.17 -15.47 -52.07
N GLU A 82 -9.38 -14.94 -52.28
CA GLU A 82 -9.95 -13.87 -51.46
C GLU A 82 -10.05 -14.28 -49.99
N TYR A 83 -10.58 -15.48 -49.73
CA TYR A 83 -10.67 -16.03 -48.39
C TYR A 83 -9.30 -16.14 -47.72
N PHE A 84 -8.27 -16.62 -48.44
CA PHE A 84 -6.91 -16.70 -47.90
C PHE A 84 -6.38 -15.32 -47.50
N VAL A 85 -6.57 -14.31 -48.36
CA VAL A 85 -6.14 -12.93 -48.08
C VAL A 85 -6.89 -12.36 -46.88
N GLU A 86 -8.20 -12.56 -46.80
CA GLU A 86 -9.01 -12.07 -45.69
C GLU A 86 -8.60 -12.72 -44.36
N MET A 87 -8.36 -14.03 -44.37
CA MET A 87 -7.85 -14.74 -43.19
C MET A 87 -6.49 -14.20 -42.76
N GLU A 88 -5.60 -13.87 -43.69
CA GLU A 88 -4.29 -13.30 -43.37
C GLU A 88 -4.41 -11.88 -42.80
N ILE A 89 -5.29 -11.05 -43.36
CA ILE A 89 -5.61 -9.72 -42.81
C ILE A 89 -6.15 -9.85 -41.37
N GLN A 90 -7.00 -10.84 -41.10
CA GLN A 90 -7.54 -11.07 -39.76
C GLN A 90 -6.45 -11.52 -38.77
N ARG A 91 -5.55 -12.43 -39.17
CA ARG A 91 -4.39 -12.84 -38.35
C ARG A 91 -3.50 -11.66 -38.03
N GLU A 92 -3.19 -10.84 -39.03
CA GLU A 92 -2.33 -9.66 -38.87
C GLU A 92 -2.97 -8.60 -37.96
N LYS A 93 -4.27 -8.36 -38.12
CA LYS A 93 -5.04 -7.49 -37.20
C LYS A 93 -5.00 -8.01 -35.77
N LYS A 94 -5.11 -9.33 -35.56
CA LYS A 94 -5.01 -9.95 -34.25
C LYS A 94 -3.61 -9.78 -33.67
N ARG A 95 -2.56 -10.05 -34.45
CA ARG A 95 -1.16 -9.86 -34.04
C ARG A 95 -0.90 -8.45 -33.53
N ARG A 96 -1.28 -7.43 -34.30
CA ARG A 96 -1.12 -6.02 -33.90
C ARG A 96 -1.85 -5.67 -32.61
N ARG A 97 -3.07 -6.20 -32.41
CA ARG A 97 -3.82 -6.02 -31.16
C ARG A 97 -3.11 -6.67 -29.97
N ASP A 98 -2.58 -7.87 -30.16
CA ASP A 98 -1.90 -8.62 -29.11
C ASP A 98 -0.54 -8.00 -28.75
N GLU A 99 0.19 -7.46 -29.75
CA GLU A 99 1.41 -6.66 -29.55
C GLU A 99 1.13 -5.39 -28.76
N ALA A 100 0.14 -4.60 -29.17
CA ALA A 100 -0.26 -3.40 -28.44
C ALA A 100 -0.67 -3.69 -26.98
N LYS A 101 -1.41 -4.79 -26.75
CA LYS A 101 -1.75 -5.24 -25.39
C LYS A 101 -0.52 -5.65 -24.59
N ARG A 102 0.43 -6.35 -25.20
CA ARG A 102 1.66 -6.80 -24.55
C ARG A 102 2.55 -5.61 -24.15
N GLU A 103 2.67 -4.61 -25.03
CA GLU A 103 3.42 -3.39 -24.74
C GLU A 103 2.76 -2.56 -23.65
N ALA A 104 1.44 -2.37 -23.71
CA ALA A 104 0.69 -1.67 -22.66
C ALA A 104 0.85 -2.37 -21.30
N ALA A 105 0.82 -3.71 -21.27
CA ALA A 105 1.03 -4.48 -20.05
C ALA A 105 2.47 -4.33 -19.50
N ARG A 106 3.47 -4.23 -20.37
CA ARG A 106 4.87 -3.99 -19.96
C ARG A 106 5.04 -2.60 -19.36
N ALA A 107 4.53 -1.57 -20.02
CA ALA A 107 4.57 -0.19 -19.51
C ALA A 107 3.90 -0.08 -18.13
N ALA A 108 2.69 -0.63 -17.98
CA ALA A 108 1.99 -0.62 -16.69
C ALA A 108 2.75 -1.40 -15.59
N LEU A 109 3.45 -2.48 -15.95
CA LEU A 109 4.28 -3.23 -15.00
C LEU A 109 5.50 -2.42 -14.55
N GLU A 110 6.14 -1.71 -15.48
CA GLU A 110 7.29 -0.85 -15.20
C GLU A 110 6.89 0.33 -14.29
N GLU A 111 5.78 1.01 -14.60
CA GLU A 111 5.22 2.06 -13.74
C GLU A 111 4.93 1.54 -12.33
N ARG A 112 4.30 0.36 -12.22
CA ARG A 112 4.03 -0.26 -10.91
C ARG A 112 5.31 -0.60 -10.15
N ARG A 113 6.35 -1.05 -10.86
CA ARG A 113 7.66 -1.35 -10.24
C ARG A 113 8.34 -0.06 -9.77
N ALA A 114 8.33 0.99 -10.59
CA ALA A 114 8.88 2.31 -10.23
C ALA A 114 8.14 2.94 -9.05
N ALA A 115 6.80 2.89 -9.02
CA ALA A 115 6.01 3.36 -7.89
C ALA A 115 6.31 2.55 -6.62
N LYS A 116 6.52 1.23 -6.74
CA LYS A 116 6.89 0.38 -5.61
C LYS A 116 8.29 0.70 -5.10
N SER A 117 9.29 0.89 -5.97
CA SER A 117 10.65 1.24 -5.54
C SER A 117 10.68 2.61 -4.88
N ALA A 118 10.04 3.62 -5.48
CA ALA A 118 9.89 4.95 -4.90
C ALA A 118 9.19 4.89 -3.53
N GLY A 119 8.15 4.07 -3.39
CA GLY A 119 7.46 3.86 -2.11
C GLY A 119 8.33 3.16 -1.05
N VAL A 120 9.24 2.27 -1.45
CA VAL A 120 10.20 1.64 -0.53
C VAL A 120 11.27 2.65 -0.09
N GLU A 121 11.80 3.44 -1.03
CA GLU A 121 12.78 4.49 -0.75
C GLU A 121 12.21 5.56 0.18
N ALA A 122 10.98 6.02 -0.05
CA ALA A 122 10.31 6.99 0.82
C ALA A 122 10.16 6.45 2.25
N ARG A 123 9.74 5.19 2.41
CA ARG A 123 9.64 4.55 3.73
C ARG A 123 10.99 4.36 4.40
N ALA A 124 12.05 4.12 3.63
CA ALA A 124 13.40 4.04 4.18
C ALA A 124 13.87 5.41 4.68
N ALA A 125 13.61 6.48 3.92
CA ALA A 125 13.90 7.85 4.33
C ALA A 125 13.13 8.24 5.60
N GLU A 126 11.83 7.89 5.68
CA GLU A 126 11.03 8.10 6.90
C GLU A 126 11.62 7.39 8.13
N ARG A 127 12.08 6.14 7.98
CA ARG A 127 12.73 5.40 9.08
C ARG A 127 13.99 6.09 9.57
N LEU A 128 14.83 6.56 8.65
CA LEU A 128 16.05 7.28 9.00
C LEU A 128 15.73 8.60 9.71
N ALA A 129 14.76 9.37 9.22
CA ALA A 129 14.32 10.60 9.87
C ALA A 129 13.81 10.35 11.30
N LEU A 130 12.99 9.30 11.49
CA LEU A 130 12.49 8.90 12.81
C LEU A 130 13.63 8.49 13.76
N GLU A 131 14.63 7.77 13.28
CA GLU A 131 15.80 7.42 14.09
C GLU A 131 16.59 8.66 14.52
N GLU A 132 16.75 9.65 13.65
CA GLU A 132 17.42 10.90 13.98
C GLU A 132 16.64 11.72 15.02
N GLU A 133 15.32 11.80 14.88
CA GLU A 133 14.44 12.42 15.88
C GLU A 133 14.53 11.70 17.23
N LEU A 134 14.54 10.37 17.22
CA LEU A 134 14.73 9.57 18.42
C LEU A 134 16.10 9.83 19.07
N ARG A 135 17.17 9.97 18.29
CA ARG A 135 18.50 10.34 18.83
C ARG A 135 18.48 11.73 19.46
N LYS A 136 17.88 12.72 18.79
CA LYS A 136 17.78 14.10 19.30
C LYS A 136 17.00 14.16 20.62
N THR A 137 15.84 13.49 20.68
CA THR A 137 15.03 13.42 21.90
C THR A 137 15.76 12.71 23.04
N LEU A 138 16.50 11.65 22.76
CA LEU A 138 17.28 10.94 23.78
C LEU A 138 18.40 11.82 24.36
N MET A 139 19.08 12.61 23.53
CA MET A 139 20.10 13.55 23.99
C MET A 139 19.51 14.68 24.85
N SER A 140 18.34 15.23 24.47
CA SER A 140 17.68 16.27 25.27
C SER A 140 17.19 15.73 26.61
N GLU A 141 16.64 14.51 26.65
CA GLU A 141 16.25 13.86 27.91
C GLU A 141 17.45 13.59 28.83
N ARG A 142 18.59 13.19 28.28
CA ARG A 142 19.84 13.06 29.05
C ARG A 142 20.30 14.40 29.63
N ALA A 143 20.25 15.47 28.83
CA ALA A 143 20.62 16.81 29.27
C ALA A 143 19.72 17.31 30.42
N LYS A 144 18.39 17.18 30.26
CA LYS A 144 17.42 17.53 31.32
C LYS A 144 17.69 16.78 32.63
N LYS A 145 18.01 15.48 32.56
CA LYS A 145 18.35 14.69 33.74
C LYS A 145 19.63 15.19 34.41
N LEU A 146 20.66 15.54 33.63
CA LEU A 146 21.90 16.10 34.17
C LEU A 146 21.65 17.46 34.85
N GLU A 147 20.87 18.34 34.23
CA GLU A 147 20.49 19.63 34.82
C GLU A 147 19.71 19.45 36.12
N TYR A 148 18.73 18.54 36.13
CA TYR A 148 17.99 18.20 37.34
C TYR A 148 18.91 17.74 38.48
N TRP A 149 19.92 16.91 38.20
CA TRP A 149 20.90 16.47 39.20
C TRP A 149 21.78 17.61 39.70
N ARG A 150 22.24 18.50 38.81
CA ARG A 150 23.00 19.70 39.19
C ARG A 150 22.19 20.62 40.11
N SER A 151 20.93 20.88 39.79
CA SER A 151 20.05 21.69 40.65
C SER A 151 19.80 21.01 42.01
N LYS A 152 19.65 19.69 42.05
CA LYS A 152 19.53 18.94 43.31
C LYS A 152 20.80 19.03 44.16
N GLU A 153 21.97 18.99 43.54
CA GLU A 153 23.23 19.14 44.23
C GLU A 153 23.39 20.55 44.81
N GLN A 154 23.14 21.58 44.02
CA GLN A 154 23.13 22.97 44.49
C GLN A 154 22.15 23.18 45.64
N LEU A 155 20.92 22.61 45.56
CA LEU A 155 19.95 22.68 46.63
C LEU A 155 20.44 21.99 47.92
N ARG A 156 21.17 20.87 47.80
CA ARG A 156 21.78 20.21 48.95
C ARG A 156 22.89 21.05 49.58
N GLU A 157 23.73 21.68 48.74
CA GLU A 157 24.79 22.58 49.17
C GLU A 157 24.20 23.79 49.92
N GLN A 158 23.18 24.43 49.34
CA GLN A 158 22.45 25.56 49.96
C GLN A 158 21.89 25.15 51.32
N LYS A 159 21.19 24.02 51.42
CA LYS A 159 20.66 23.53 52.70
C LYS A 159 21.74 23.21 53.73
N LYS A 160 22.93 22.75 53.31
CA LYS A 160 24.07 22.55 54.22
C LYS A 160 24.58 23.89 54.75
N ASN A 161 24.74 24.87 53.86
CA ASN A 161 25.21 26.22 54.21
C ASN A 161 24.20 26.94 55.11
N GLU A 162 22.91 26.92 54.78
CA GLU A 162 21.84 27.47 55.63
C GLU A 162 21.86 26.88 57.05
N LYS A 163 22.05 25.56 57.17
CA LYS A 163 22.18 24.91 58.48
C LYS A 163 23.44 25.34 59.23
N LYS A 164 24.58 25.44 58.53
CA LYS A 164 25.85 25.89 59.10
C LYS A 164 25.74 27.33 59.59
N ASP A 165 25.14 28.21 58.80
CA ASP A 165 24.94 29.62 59.13
C ASP A 165 23.97 29.78 60.30
N LEU A 166 22.88 29.01 60.32
CA LEU A 166 21.95 28.97 61.46
C LEU A 166 22.69 28.55 62.74
N LEU A 167 23.47 27.47 62.67
CA LEU A 167 24.25 26.99 63.80
C LEU A 167 25.27 28.04 64.26
N GLN A 168 25.95 28.72 63.34
CA GLN A 168 26.94 29.75 63.66
C GLN A 168 26.32 30.97 64.36
N ARG A 169 25.12 31.39 63.92
CA ARG A 169 24.34 32.46 64.59
C ARG A 169 23.86 32.04 65.98
N GLN A 170 23.44 30.79 66.14
CA GLN A 170 23.04 30.27 67.44
C GLN A 170 24.25 30.13 68.38
N SER A 171 25.37 29.60 67.89
CA SER A 171 26.59 29.42 68.68
C SER A 171 27.24 30.75 69.05
N SER A 172 27.11 31.80 68.24
CA SER A 172 27.61 33.13 68.63
C SER A 172 26.90 33.72 69.85
N MET A 173 25.74 33.20 70.22
CA MET A 173 25.06 33.55 71.48
C MET A 173 25.47 32.67 72.66
N TRP A 174 26.20 31.56 72.40
CA TRP A 174 26.64 30.67 73.47
C TRP A 174 27.64 31.38 74.38
N ILE A 175 27.54 31.06 75.65
CA ILE A 175 28.27 31.72 76.72
C ILE A 175 29.41 30.78 77.09
N ASP A 176 30.65 31.25 76.98
CA ASP A 176 31.78 30.48 77.50
C ASP A 176 31.66 30.31 79.01
N GLU A 177 32.14 29.18 79.53
CA GLU A 177 32.01 28.82 80.93
C GLU A 177 32.63 29.86 81.88
N ASN A 178 33.76 30.44 81.47
CA ASN A 178 34.43 31.53 82.20
C ASN A 178 33.61 32.85 82.25
N ASN A 179 32.60 32.99 81.39
CA ASN A 179 31.75 34.18 81.29
C ASN A 179 30.30 33.93 81.74
N MET A 180 29.96 32.70 82.18
CA MET A 180 28.61 32.31 82.61
C MET A 180 28.12 33.14 83.80
N GLU A 181 28.92 33.25 84.87
CA GLU A 181 28.54 33.95 86.10
C GLU A 181 28.23 35.44 85.83
N LYS A 182 29.06 36.10 85.00
CA LYS A 182 28.87 37.51 84.63
C LYS A 182 27.55 37.72 83.88
N LYS A 183 27.23 36.82 82.95
CA LYS A 183 26.03 36.93 82.12
C LYS A 183 24.76 36.55 82.87
N ILE A 184 24.83 35.66 83.86
CA ILE A 184 23.74 35.39 84.81
C ILE A 184 23.43 36.64 85.64
N LEU A 185 24.46 37.32 86.14
CA LEU A 185 24.28 38.57 86.89
C LEU A 185 23.66 39.67 86.01
N GLU A 186 24.14 39.84 84.77
CA GLU A 186 23.59 40.81 83.81
C GLU A 186 22.10 40.55 83.52
N ALA A 187 21.70 39.30 83.25
CA ALA A 187 20.31 38.94 83.02
C ALA A 187 19.41 39.14 84.27
N LEU A 188 19.93 38.90 85.47
CA LEU A 188 19.22 39.20 86.71
C LEU A 188 19.02 40.70 86.92
N VAL A 189 19.99 41.54 86.52
CA VAL A 189 19.87 43.00 86.62
C VAL A 189 18.89 43.55 85.57
N ASP A 190 18.97 43.07 84.33
CA ASP A 190 18.07 43.47 83.23
C ASP A 190 16.61 43.08 83.46
N THR A 191 16.36 42.04 84.27
CA THR A 191 15.00 41.64 84.65
C THR A 191 14.43 42.43 85.82
N ILE A 192 15.27 43.13 86.58
CA ILE A 192 14.88 44.00 87.70
C ILE A 192 14.67 45.45 87.25
N SER A 193 15.22 45.85 86.10
CA SER A 193 15.13 47.20 85.53
C SER A 193 13.96 47.41 84.55
N LEU A 194 13.02 46.47 84.48
CA LEU A 194 11.72 46.57 83.80
C LEU A 194 10.57 46.80 84.80
#